data_AF-A0A0T9KXX6-F1
#
_entry.id   AF-A0A0T9KXX6-F1
#
_cell.length_a   1.000
_cell.length_b   1.000
_cell.length_c   1.000
_cell.angle_alpha   90.00
_cell.angle_beta   90.00
_cell.angle_gamma   90.00
#
_symmetry.space_group_name_H-M   'P 1'
#
loop_
_entity.id
_entity.type
_entity.pdbx_description
1 polymer ?
#
loop_
_entity_poly.entity_id
_entity_poly.type
_entity_poly.pdbx_seq_one_letter_code
_entity_poly.pdbx_strand_id
1 'polypeptide(L)'
;MDEQNNYQPIDNNDTIDEIKEEREDSYSNDDIYNINSWGADLSFRELITMYDENELQKPELQRNYVWDKVEASRFIDSLLLGLPVPSIFLANTVQEDKLIIDGFQRIMTVYDFVKGIWSKDRKVFKLSNSTKINERWRGKAFSELSVAEQKKIRSTTIHAIIFEQNAPNDNDTSLYQIFERINTGGRSLMAQEIRNCVYQGSLNSLLIEVNNNTKWRSLFGTAEPDPRMRDMEYILRGLSLNSENILRHTGGSISLKKHLNEFMGSKIKNSPESIAKLRSEFNSTIDFIQENIGENAFFNVTLTTPPKIRRRFYPTVFDAVYIATAIALNYSKESKSPINTIDLEARMFNLLTDPDFRNHIVSGTMLIENIQGRIFKVLKELYGIQYQ
;
A
#
# COMPACT_ATOMS: atom_id res chain seq x y z
N MET A 1 -31.04 -24.91 -1.03
CA MET A 1 -29.76 -25.18 -0.36
C MET A 1 -28.74 -25.24 -1.47
N ASP A 2 -28.16 -24.11 -1.83
CA ASP A 2 -27.09 -24.04 -2.81
C ASP A 2 -26.03 -23.10 -2.24
N GLU A 3 -24.99 -23.71 -1.68
CA GLU A 3 -23.80 -23.02 -1.20
C GLU A 3 -23.06 -22.45 -2.42
N GLN A 4 -23.10 -21.12 -2.54
CA GLN A 4 -22.22 -20.41 -3.46
C GLN A 4 -20.79 -20.58 -3.00
N ASN A 5 -20.07 -21.42 -3.74
CA ASN A 5 -18.63 -21.63 -3.65
C ASN A 5 -17.93 -20.29 -3.92
N ASN A 6 -17.61 -19.56 -2.84
CA ASN A 6 -16.91 -18.29 -2.89
C ASN A 6 -15.43 -18.60 -3.11
N TYR A 7 -15.03 -18.71 -4.38
CA TYR A 7 -13.65 -18.94 -4.78
C TYR A 7 -12.83 -17.67 -4.54
N GLN A 8 -12.47 -17.45 -3.27
CA GLN A 8 -11.37 -16.57 -2.90
C GLN A 8 -10.09 -17.20 -3.47
N PRO A 9 -9.29 -16.51 -4.30
CA PRO A 9 -7.97 -17.00 -4.65
C PRO A 9 -7.18 -17.08 -3.33
N ILE A 10 -6.88 -18.30 -2.89
CA ILE A 10 -5.94 -18.55 -1.81
C ILE A 10 -4.58 -18.12 -2.33
N ASP A 11 -4.08 -16.98 -1.85
CA ASP A 11 -2.73 -16.50 -2.13
C ASP A 11 -1.75 -17.45 -1.41
N ASN A 12 -1.30 -18.49 -2.12
CA ASN A 12 -0.59 -19.66 -1.58
C ASN A 12 0.87 -19.37 -1.17
N ASN A 13 1.23 -18.11 -0.90
CA ASN A 13 2.56 -17.70 -0.49
C ASN A 13 2.49 -16.53 0.49
N ASP A 14 1.81 -16.71 1.62
CA ASP A 14 1.76 -15.64 2.62
C ASP A 14 3.12 -15.56 3.35
N THR A 15 3.98 -14.70 2.81
CA THR A 15 5.33 -14.37 3.29
C THR A 15 5.31 -13.52 4.56
N ILE A 16 4.13 -13.15 5.04
CA ILE A 16 3.90 -12.19 6.13
C ILE A 16 2.95 -12.85 7.14
N ASP A 17 3.18 -12.63 8.42
CA ASP A 17 2.24 -13.04 9.46
C ASP A 17 1.14 -11.99 9.67
N GLU A 18 -0.08 -12.47 9.84
CA GLU A 18 -1.27 -11.65 9.98
C GLU A 18 -1.60 -11.40 11.45
N ILE A 19 -1.67 -10.13 11.85
CA ILE A 19 -2.15 -9.75 13.18
C ILE A 19 -3.62 -9.32 13.05
N LYS A 20 -4.53 -10.05 13.71
CA LYS A 20 -5.99 -9.83 13.58
C LYS A 20 -6.41 -8.41 13.96
N GLU A 21 -5.88 -7.89 15.08
CA GLU A 21 -6.18 -6.54 15.57
C GLU A 21 -5.84 -5.47 14.52
N GLU A 22 -4.76 -5.64 13.75
CA GLU A 22 -4.35 -4.69 12.70
C GLU A 22 -5.31 -4.71 11.50
N ARG A 23 -5.87 -5.88 11.19
CA ARG A 23 -6.85 -6.03 10.09
C ARG A 23 -8.20 -5.41 10.42
N GLU A 24 -8.59 -5.51 11.68
CA GLU A 24 -9.86 -5.02 12.19
C GLU A 24 -9.78 -3.53 12.61
N ASP A 25 -8.57 -2.94 12.59
CA ASP A 25 -8.38 -1.52 12.86
C ASP A 25 -9.20 -0.67 11.89
N SER A 26 -10.07 0.14 12.47
CA SER A 26 -10.90 1.11 11.77
C SER A 26 -11.10 2.29 12.69
N TYR A 27 -11.19 3.49 12.10
CA TYR A 27 -11.42 4.71 12.85
C TYR A 27 -12.46 5.56 12.14
N SER A 28 -13.33 6.18 12.92
CA SER A 28 -14.12 7.31 12.45
C SER A 28 -13.27 8.57 12.59
N ASN A 29 -13.36 9.48 11.62
CA ASN A 29 -12.92 10.83 11.84
C ASN A 29 -14.17 11.68 12.04
N ASP A 30 -14.22 12.41 13.15
CA ASP A 30 -15.39 13.23 13.51
C ASP A 30 -15.34 14.61 12.83
N ASP A 31 -14.31 14.88 12.03
CA ASP A 31 -14.22 16.08 11.19
C ASP A 31 -15.39 16.13 10.21
N ILE A 32 -16.10 17.26 10.21
CA ILE A 32 -17.10 17.56 9.20
C ILE A 32 -16.36 17.89 7.91
N TYR A 33 -16.22 16.89 7.04
CA TYR A 33 -15.57 17.06 5.76
C TYR A 33 -16.38 17.95 4.82
N ASN A 34 -15.76 18.98 4.26
CA ASN A 34 -16.34 19.76 3.17
C ASN A 34 -15.86 19.19 1.83
N ILE A 35 -16.46 18.06 1.44
CA ILE A 35 -16.22 17.41 0.15
C ILE A 35 -17.35 17.80 -0.79
N ASN A 36 -16.98 18.38 -1.92
CA ASN A 36 -17.90 18.48 -3.05
C ASN A 36 -17.77 17.22 -3.90
N SER A 37 -18.92 16.69 -4.32
CA SER A 37 -18.96 15.65 -5.34
C SER A 37 -20.05 15.95 -6.34
N TRP A 38 -19.79 15.64 -7.61
CA TRP A 38 -20.77 15.76 -8.68
C TRP A 38 -20.57 14.65 -9.70
N GLY A 39 -21.65 14.36 -10.43
CA GLY A 39 -21.63 13.42 -11.55
C GLY A 39 -21.30 14.13 -12.86
N ALA A 40 -20.52 13.49 -13.70
CA ALA A 40 -20.26 13.90 -15.08
C ALA A 40 -20.25 12.67 -15.99
N ASP A 41 -20.94 12.73 -17.13
CA ASP A 41 -20.88 11.67 -18.12
C ASP A 41 -19.76 11.97 -19.11
N LEU A 42 -18.67 11.20 -19.03
CA LEU A 42 -17.49 11.37 -19.87
C LEU A 42 -17.47 10.31 -20.96
N SER A 43 -17.30 10.71 -22.21
CA SER A 43 -17.10 9.77 -23.32
C SER A 43 -15.73 9.11 -23.25
N PHE A 44 -15.61 7.88 -23.74
CA PHE A 44 -14.30 7.23 -23.84
C PHE A 44 -13.35 7.99 -24.76
N ARG A 45 -13.84 8.75 -25.74
CA ARG A 45 -12.99 9.65 -26.54
C ARG A 45 -12.35 10.71 -25.65
N GLU A 46 -13.14 11.40 -24.82
CA GLU A 46 -12.63 12.44 -23.91
C GLU A 46 -11.63 11.85 -22.92
N LEU A 47 -11.97 10.71 -22.28
CA LEU A 47 -11.05 10.04 -21.35
C LEU A 47 -9.71 9.64 -21.99
N ILE A 48 -9.74 9.19 -23.25
CA ILE A 48 -8.52 8.86 -24.00
C ILE A 48 -7.70 10.13 -24.26
N THR A 49 -8.33 11.22 -24.69
CA THR A 49 -7.67 12.50 -24.94
C THR A 49 -7.04 13.04 -23.66
N MET A 50 -7.79 13.10 -22.57
CA MET A 50 -7.29 13.56 -21.27
C MET A 50 -6.09 12.71 -20.79
N TYR A 51 -6.12 11.40 -21.03
CA TYR A 51 -5.01 10.52 -20.69
C TYR A 51 -3.77 10.78 -21.55
N ASP A 52 -3.94 10.99 -22.86
CA ASP A 52 -2.84 11.35 -23.78
C ASP A 52 -2.23 12.72 -23.44
N GLU A 53 -3.03 13.66 -22.93
CA GLU A 53 -2.63 15.02 -22.56
C GLU A 53 -2.10 15.13 -21.12
N ASN A 54 -2.06 14.02 -20.37
CA ASN A 54 -1.71 13.94 -18.94
C ASN A 54 -2.66 14.68 -17.98
N GLU A 55 -3.85 15.06 -18.45
CA GLU A 55 -4.93 15.61 -17.62
C GLU A 55 -5.69 14.52 -16.83
N LEU A 56 -5.58 13.25 -17.25
CA LEU A 56 -6.11 12.09 -16.54
C LEU A 56 -4.97 11.19 -16.08
N GLN A 57 -4.65 11.24 -14.80
CA GLN A 57 -3.47 10.62 -14.23
C GLN A 57 -3.83 9.33 -13.47
N LYS A 58 -2.95 8.34 -13.59
CA LYS A 58 -2.96 7.15 -12.74
C LYS A 58 -2.10 7.44 -11.51
N PRO A 59 -2.52 7.09 -10.28
CA PRO A 59 -1.65 7.19 -9.12
C PRO A 59 -0.36 6.38 -9.29
N GLU A 60 0.77 6.92 -8.79
CA GLU A 60 2.14 6.48 -9.11
C GLU A 60 2.40 4.97 -8.93
N LEU A 61 1.78 4.35 -7.92
CA LEU A 61 1.89 2.91 -7.67
C LEU A 61 0.56 2.16 -7.76
N GLN A 62 -0.52 2.76 -8.24
CA GLN A 62 -1.75 1.99 -8.44
C GLN A 62 -1.42 0.75 -9.31
N ARG A 63 -2.04 -0.40 -8.99
CA ARG A 63 -1.77 -1.68 -9.65
C ARG A 63 -1.62 -1.52 -11.16
N ASN A 64 -0.63 -2.22 -11.72
CA ASN A 64 -0.56 -2.40 -13.17
C ASN A 64 -1.88 -2.97 -13.70
N TYR A 65 -2.10 -2.85 -15.00
CA TYR A 65 -3.28 -3.41 -15.63
C TYR A 65 -3.38 -4.93 -15.30
N VAL A 66 -4.37 -5.34 -14.51
CA VAL A 66 -4.46 -6.71 -13.97
C VAL A 66 -5.47 -7.58 -14.72
N TRP A 67 -6.43 -6.97 -15.42
CA TRP A 67 -7.45 -7.74 -16.14
C TRP A 67 -6.79 -8.71 -17.12
N ASP A 68 -7.32 -9.92 -17.17
CA ASP A 68 -6.98 -10.87 -18.21
C ASP A 68 -7.65 -10.48 -19.54
N LYS A 69 -7.27 -11.17 -20.62
CA LYS A 69 -7.79 -10.86 -21.95
C LYS A 69 -9.31 -11.04 -22.03
N VAL A 70 -9.86 -12.00 -21.29
CA VAL A 70 -11.29 -12.33 -21.31
C VAL A 70 -12.09 -11.26 -20.58
N GLU A 71 -11.65 -10.84 -19.40
CA GLU A 71 -12.23 -9.74 -18.63
C GLU A 71 -12.25 -8.44 -19.43
N ALA A 72 -11.11 -8.07 -19.99
CA ALA A 72 -10.96 -6.90 -20.86
C ALA A 72 -11.90 -6.97 -22.07
N SER A 73 -11.95 -8.13 -22.73
CA SER A 73 -12.82 -8.33 -23.89
C SER A 73 -14.30 -8.25 -23.54
N ARG A 74 -14.71 -8.77 -22.38
CA ARG A 74 -16.11 -8.68 -21.91
C ARG A 74 -16.53 -7.24 -21.67
N PHE A 75 -15.61 -6.39 -21.19
CA PHE A 75 -15.91 -4.98 -21.03
C PHE A 75 -16.16 -4.29 -22.38
N ILE A 76 -15.31 -4.52 -23.38
CA ILE A 76 -15.54 -4.01 -24.74
C ILE A 76 -16.84 -4.56 -25.35
N ASP A 77 -17.12 -5.84 -25.15
CA ASP A 77 -18.35 -6.52 -25.59
C ASP A 77 -19.60 -5.81 -25.00
N SER A 78 -19.59 -5.48 -23.70
CA SER A 78 -20.66 -4.71 -23.06
C SER A 78 -20.88 -3.34 -23.71
N LEU A 79 -19.81 -2.61 -24.06
CA LEU A 79 -19.93 -1.31 -24.74
C LEU A 79 -20.53 -1.47 -26.14
N LEU A 80 -20.10 -2.49 -26.88
CA LEU A 80 -20.61 -2.80 -28.21
C LEU A 80 -22.08 -3.25 -28.18
N LEU A 81 -22.51 -3.94 -27.13
CA LEU A 81 -23.91 -4.29 -26.88
C LEU A 81 -24.74 -3.09 -26.39
N GLY A 82 -24.11 -2.04 -25.85
CA GLY A 82 -24.80 -0.89 -25.26
C GLY A 82 -25.36 -1.18 -23.88
N LEU A 83 -24.73 -2.10 -23.14
CA LEU A 83 -25.10 -2.42 -21.77
C LEU A 83 -24.58 -1.32 -20.82
N PRO A 84 -25.29 -1.05 -19.71
CA PRO A 84 -24.79 -0.14 -18.69
C PRO A 84 -23.50 -0.70 -18.08
N VAL A 85 -22.54 0.18 -17.83
CA VAL A 85 -21.28 -0.13 -17.15
C VAL A 85 -21.23 0.61 -15.81
N PRO A 86 -20.53 0.07 -14.78
CA PRO A 86 -20.43 0.75 -13.50
C PRO A 86 -19.76 2.13 -13.66
N SER A 87 -20.00 3.03 -12.71
CA SER A 87 -19.40 4.37 -12.68
C SER A 87 -17.91 4.32 -12.36
N ILE A 88 -17.15 5.32 -12.79
CA ILE A 88 -15.76 5.56 -12.38
C ILE A 88 -15.71 6.65 -11.31
N PHE A 89 -14.61 6.68 -10.58
CA PHE A 89 -14.39 7.69 -9.54
C PHE A 89 -13.10 8.43 -9.85
N LEU A 90 -13.17 9.75 -9.85
CA LEU A 90 -12.05 10.65 -10.14
C LEU A 90 -11.92 11.65 -8.99
N ALA A 91 -10.70 12.13 -8.74
CA ALA A 91 -10.46 13.25 -7.83
C ALA A 91 -9.76 14.37 -8.60
N ASN A 92 -10.18 15.62 -8.38
CA ASN A 92 -9.41 16.76 -8.88
C ASN A 92 -8.14 16.92 -8.06
N THR A 93 -7.01 17.12 -8.73
CA THR A 93 -5.76 17.53 -8.10
C THR A 93 -5.72 19.05 -7.92
N VAL A 94 -4.73 19.56 -7.18
CA VAL A 94 -4.49 21.00 -7.01
C VAL A 94 -4.20 21.70 -8.35
N GLN A 95 -3.78 20.95 -9.38
CA GLN A 95 -3.48 21.46 -10.72
C GLN A 95 -4.69 21.34 -11.67
N GLU A 96 -5.89 21.03 -11.15
CA GLU A 96 -7.12 20.78 -11.91
C GLU A 96 -7.11 19.53 -12.82
N ASP A 97 -6.01 18.77 -12.83
CA ASP A 97 -5.96 17.43 -13.41
C ASP A 97 -6.87 16.46 -12.66
N LYS A 98 -7.20 15.33 -13.28
CA LYS A 98 -8.02 14.25 -12.70
C LYS A 98 -7.17 13.05 -12.35
N LEU A 99 -7.16 12.69 -11.08
CA LEU A 99 -6.60 11.42 -10.61
C LEU A 99 -7.64 10.31 -10.73
N ILE A 100 -7.27 9.18 -11.33
CA ILE A 100 -8.13 7.98 -11.41
C ILE A 100 -8.14 7.27 -10.06
N ILE A 101 -9.29 7.28 -9.39
CA ILE A 101 -9.46 6.64 -8.08
C ILE A 101 -9.91 5.20 -8.25
N ASP A 102 -10.94 5.02 -9.07
CA ASP A 102 -11.44 3.72 -9.50
C ASP A 102 -11.86 3.78 -10.97
N GLY A 103 -11.78 2.64 -11.66
CA GLY A 103 -12.07 2.55 -13.08
C GLY A 103 -10.86 2.48 -13.99
N PHE A 104 -9.64 2.46 -13.44
CA PHE A 104 -8.40 2.36 -14.21
C PHE A 104 -8.42 1.22 -15.24
N GLN A 105 -8.83 0.01 -14.83
CA GLN A 105 -8.89 -1.14 -15.75
C GLN A 105 -9.89 -0.91 -16.90
N ARG A 106 -11.01 -0.23 -16.64
CA ARG A 106 -12.04 0.06 -17.66
C ARG A 106 -11.54 1.09 -18.66
N ILE A 107 -11.00 2.20 -18.15
CA ILE A 107 -10.42 3.30 -18.95
C ILE A 107 -9.31 2.74 -19.83
N MET A 108 -8.34 2.05 -19.24
CA MET A 108 -7.20 1.51 -19.98
C MET A 108 -7.56 0.39 -20.95
N THR A 109 -8.59 -0.42 -20.67
CA THR A 109 -9.07 -1.42 -21.63
C THR A 109 -9.54 -0.77 -22.92
N VAL A 110 -10.31 0.32 -22.81
CA VAL A 110 -10.80 1.04 -23.99
C VAL A 110 -9.69 1.82 -24.67
N TYR A 111 -8.81 2.47 -23.89
CA TYR A 111 -7.62 3.13 -24.39
C TYR A 111 -6.77 2.18 -25.24
N ASP A 112 -6.34 1.06 -24.66
CA ASP A 112 -5.50 0.06 -25.33
C ASP A 112 -6.18 -0.51 -26.58
N PHE A 113 -7.48 -0.81 -26.50
CA PHE A 113 -8.21 -1.37 -27.64
C PHE A 113 -8.30 -0.36 -28.78
N VAL A 114 -8.61 0.91 -28.49
CA VAL A 114 -8.70 1.99 -29.49
C VAL A 114 -7.34 2.34 -30.08
N LYS A 115 -6.28 2.39 -29.26
CA LYS A 115 -4.89 2.59 -29.71
C LYS A 115 -4.33 1.36 -30.44
N GLY A 116 -4.96 0.20 -30.25
CA GLY A 116 -4.65 -1.06 -30.91
C GLY A 116 -3.53 -1.87 -30.27
N ILE A 117 -2.88 -1.37 -29.21
CA ILE A 117 -1.78 -2.06 -28.51
C ILE A 117 -2.20 -2.32 -27.07
N TRP A 118 -2.07 -3.56 -26.61
CA TRP A 118 -2.39 -3.94 -25.24
C TRP A 118 -1.22 -3.61 -24.31
N SER A 119 -1.47 -2.83 -23.26
CA SER A 119 -0.44 -2.40 -22.31
C SER A 119 0.20 -3.56 -21.55
N LYS A 120 -0.49 -4.70 -21.44
CA LYS A 120 -0.01 -5.89 -20.71
C LYS A 120 1.14 -6.62 -21.40
N ASP A 121 1.10 -6.74 -22.73
CA ASP A 121 2.08 -7.54 -23.49
C ASP A 121 2.66 -6.81 -24.72
N ARG A 122 2.26 -5.56 -24.94
CA ARG A 122 2.68 -4.69 -26.06
C ARG A 122 2.35 -5.26 -27.45
N LYS A 123 1.38 -6.18 -27.54
CA LYS A 123 0.91 -6.75 -28.81
C LYS A 123 -0.40 -6.12 -29.26
N VAL A 124 -0.81 -6.44 -30.49
CA VAL A 124 -2.10 -5.98 -31.03
C VAL A 124 -3.23 -6.47 -30.14
N PHE A 125 -4.05 -5.54 -29.63
CA PHE A 125 -5.19 -5.89 -28.80
C PHE A 125 -6.36 -6.39 -29.67
N LYS A 126 -6.48 -7.71 -29.76
CA LYS A 126 -7.64 -8.42 -30.30
C LYS A 126 -8.55 -8.92 -29.19
N LEU A 127 -9.86 -8.86 -29.38
CA LEU A 127 -10.82 -9.45 -28.45
C LEU A 127 -10.59 -10.96 -28.31
N SER A 128 -10.85 -11.50 -27.12
CA SER A 128 -10.70 -12.91 -26.81
C SER A 128 -11.59 -13.76 -27.73
N ASN A 129 -11.06 -14.90 -28.19
CA ASN A 129 -11.81 -15.87 -29.00
C ASN A 129 -12.70 -16.80 -28.14
N SER A 130 -13.04 -16.37 -26.93
CA SER A 130 -13.85 -17.14 -25.97
C SER A 130 -15.34 -17.07 -26.32
N THR A 131 -16.08 -18.12 -25.99
CA THR A 131 -17.54 -18.15 -26.08
C THR A 131 -18.24 -17.11 -25.21
N LYS A 132 -17.53 -16.55 -24.22
CA LYS A 132 -18.00 -15.44 -23.37
C LYS A 132 -18.14 -14.10 -24.08
N ILE A 133 -17.61 -13.97 -25.30
CA ILE A 133 -17.70 -12.76 -26.13
C ILE A 133 -18.69 -13.02 -27.26
N ASN A 134 -19.43 -12.00 -27.70
CA ASN A 134 -20.33 -12.12 -28.84
C ASN A 134 -19.57 -12.58 -30.09
N GLU A 135 -20.13 -13.56 -30.81
CA GLU A 135 -19.52 -14.18 -31.99
C GLU A 135 -19.11 -13.15 -33.07
N ARG A 136 -19.87 -12.07 -33.20
CA ARG A 136 -19.62 -10.99 -34.15
C ARG A 136 -18.24 -10.32 -33.98
N TRP A 137 -17.69 -10.32 -32.77
CA TRP A 137 -16.47 -9.57 -32.44
C TRP A 137 -15.31 -10.42 -31.92
N ARG A 138 -15.50 -11.73 -31.71
CA ARG A 138 -14.43 -12.64 -31.29
C ARG A 138 -13.20 -12.50 -32.18
N GLY A 139 -12.03 -12.37 -31.55
CA GLY A 139 -10.75 -12.30 -32.27
C GLY A 139 -10.50 -11.00 -33.04
N LYS A 140 -11.42 -10.03 -33.06
CA LYS A 140 -11.25 -8.77 -33.80
C LYS A 140 -10.46 -7.74 -33.01
N ALA A 141 -9.56 -7.03 -33.69
CA ALA A 141 -8.97 -5.77 -33.26
C ALA A 141 -9.94 -4.61 -33.53
N PHE A 142 -9.68 -3.46 -32.92
CA PHE A 142 -10.48 -2.25 -33.13
C PHE A 142 -10.56 -1.81 -34.59
N SER A 143 -9.45 -1.93 -35.34
CA SER A 143 -9.40 -1.62 -36.78
C SER A 143 -10.21 -2.58 -37.65
N GLU A 144 -10.51 -3.78 -37.15
CA GLU A 144 -11.31 -4.80 -37.85
C GLU A 144 -12.81 -4.65 -37.58
N LEU A 145 -13.21 -3.69 -36.74
CA LEU A 145 -14.61 -3.32 -36.50
C LEU A 145 -15.13 -2.37 -37.59
N SER A 146 -16.45 -2.40 -37.83
CA SER A 146 -17.11 -1.43 -38.72
C SER A 146 -16.97 -0.01 -38.17
N VAL A 147 -17.05 0.99 -39.05
CA VAL A 147 -16.97 2.41 -38.68
C VAL A 147 -18.01 2.78 -37.62
N ALA A 148 -19.23 2.21 -37.71
CA ALA A 148 -20.29 2.44 -36.74
C ALA A 148 -19.95 1.90 -35.35
N GLU A 149 -19.35 0.70 -35.26
CA GLU A 149 -18.92 0.10 -33.99
C GLU A 149 -17.75 0.85 -33.36
N GLN A 150 -16.76 1.24 -34.17
CA GLN A 150 -15.64 2.07 -33.70
C GLN A 150 -16.12 3.43 -33.19
N LYS A 151 -17.11 4.03 -33.87
CA LYS A 151 -17.76 5.26 -33.41
C LYS A 151 -18.49 5.02 -32.09
N LYS A 152 -19.26 3.93 -31.99
CA LYS A 152 -20.02 3.55 -30.79
C LYS A 152 -19.11 3.47 -29.56
N ILE A 153 -18.02 2.69 -29.61
CA ILE A 153 -17.07 2.56 -28.49
C ILE A 153 -16.56 3.93 -28.03
N ARG A 154 -16.11 4.78 -28.96
CA ARG A 154 -15.55 6.10 -28.63
C ARG A 154 -16.59 7.07 -28.07
N SER A 155 -17.84 6.99 -28.54
CA SER A 155 -18.91 7.88 -28.11
C SER A 155 -19.68 7.40 -26.88
N THR A 156 -19.53 6.14 -26.49
CA THR A 156 -20.14 5.64 -25.24
C THR A 156 -19.60 6.45 -24.07
N THR A 157 -20.53 6.95 -23.26
CA THR A 157 -20.22 7.65 -22.02
C THR A 157 -20.18 6.68 -20.84
N ILE A 158 -19.34 7.00 -19.87
CA ILE A 158 -19.28 6.35 -18.57
C ILE A 158 -19.54 7.42 -17.51
N HIS A 159 -20.40 7.10 -16.55
CA HIS A 159 -20.70 8.01 -15.46
C HIS A 159 -19.48 8.12 -14.54
N ALA A 160 -18.97 9.34 -14.37
CA ALA A 160 -17.86 9.65 -13.48
C ALA A 160 -18.40 10.42 -12.27
N ILE A 161 -18.05 9.97 -11.08
CA ILE A 161 -18.26 10.72 -9.84
C ILE A 161 -16.93 11.40 -9.52
N ILE A 162 -16.92 12.72 -9.57
CA ILE A 162 -15.73 13.54 -9.35
C ILE A 162 -15.78 14.10 -7.94
N PHE A 163 -14.67 13.96 -7.20
CA PHE A 163 -14.49 14.51 -5.87
C PHE A 163 -13.54 15.69 -5.87
N GLU A 164 -13.86 16.67 -5.04
CA GLU A 164 -13.01 17.82 -4.75
C GLU A 164 -13.03 18.09 -3.25
N GLN A 165 -11.84 18.16 -2.64
CA GLN A 165 -11.69 18.51 -1.23
C GLN A 165 -11.52 20.02 -1.11
N ASN A 166 -12.52 20.71 -0.54
CA ASN A 166 -12.45 22.16 -0.33
C ASN A 166 -11.78 22.55 0.98
N ALA A 167 -11.89 21.69 2.01
CA ALA A 167 -11.27 21.89 3.32
C ALA A 167 -11.31 20.58 4.16
N PRO A 168 -10.37 20.37 5.10
CA PRO A 168 -9.16 21.17 5.32
C PRO A 168 -8.08 20.89 4.26
N ASN A 169 -7.25 21.90 3.96
CA ASN A 169 -6.10 21.79 3.03
C ASN A 169 -4.86 21.12 3.66
N ASP A 170 -4.97 20.66 4.91
CA ASP A 170 -3.84 20.23 5.72
C ASP A 170 -3.78 18.73 6.00
N ASN A 171 -4.75 17.94 5.54
CA ASN A 171 -4.70 16.49 5.63
C ASN A 171 -5.65 15.86 4.59
N ASP A 172 -5.13 15.11 3.61
CA ASP A 172 -5.93 14.36 2.61
C ASP A 172 -6.65 13.13 3.24
N THR A 173 -6.84 13.13 4.57
CA THR A 173 -7.55 12.08 5.32
C THR A 173 -9.00 11.91 4.87
N SER A 174 -9.62 12.96 4.35
CA SER A 174 -11.00 12.90 3.82
C SER A 174 -11.08 12.04 2.56
N LEU A 175 -10.17 12.27 1.60
CA LEU A 175 -10.04 11.46 0.39
C LEU A 175 -9.75 10.00 0.77
N TYR A 176 -8.83 9.75 1.71
CA TYR A 176 -8.58 8.38 2.18
C TYR A 176 -9.87 7.65 2.62
N GLN A 177 -10.72 8.28 3.44
CA GLN A 177 -11.95 7.64 3.92
C GLN A 177 -12.98 7.42 2.82
N ILE A 178 -13.10 8.35 1.86
CA ILE A 178 -13.94 8.16 0.68
C ILE A 178 -13.48 6.93 -0.09
N PHE A 179 -12.17 6.84 -0.33
CA PHE A 179 -11.59 5.73 -1.09
C PHE A 179 -11.80 4.41 -0.37
N GLU A 180 -11.58 4.34 0.95
CA GLU A 180 -11.78 3.12 1.73
C GLU A 180 -13.24 2.63 1.63
N ARG A 181 -14.21 3.54 1.65
CA ARG A 181 -15.64 3.21 1.56
C ARG A 181 -16.10 2.83 0.15
N ILE A 182 -15.56 3.49 -0.88
CA ILE A 182 -15.91 3.22 -2.29
C ILE A 182 -15.24 1.94 -2.78
N ASN A 183 -14.03 1.63 -2.29
CA ASN A 183 -13.29 0.40 -2.61
C ASN A 183 -13.90 -0.87 -1.96
N THR A 184 -15.21 -0.91 -1.74
CA THR A 184 -15.93 -2.06 -1.17
C THR A 184 -16.48 -3.03 -2.22
N GLY A 185 -16.44 -2.68 -3.52
CA GLY A 185 -16.84 -3.56 -4.62
C GLY A 185 -15.65 -4.20 -5.35
N GLY A 186 -15.54 -5.53 -5.33
CA GLY A 186 -14.52 -6.28 -6.09
C GLY A 186 -13.20 -6.54 -5.33
N ARG A 187 -12.05 -6.49 -6.02
CA ARG A 187 -10.72 -6.65 -5.39
C ARG A 187 -10.27 -5.33 -4.73
N SER A 188 -10.74 -5.10 -3.51
CA SER A 188 -10.44 -3.89 -2.71
C SER A 188 -8.95 -3.57 -2.60
N LEU A 189 -8.62 -2.28 -2.67
CA LEU A 189 -7.28 -1.77 -2.33
C LEU A 189 -7.01 -1.93 -0.82
N MET A 190 -5.77 -2.26 -0.46
CA MET A 190 -5.29 -2.23 0.93
C MET A 190 -5.10 -0.79 1.39
N ALA A 191 -4.99 -0.60 2.71
CA ALA A 191 -4.74 0.71 3.32
C ALA A 191 -3.55 1.43 2.68
N GLN A 192 -2.40 0.77 2.54
CA GLN A 192 -1.23 1.38 1.93
C GLN A 192 -1.39 1.68 0.43
N GLU A 193 -2.14 0.86 -0.32
CA GLU A 193 -2.46 1.16 -1.72
C GLU A 193 -3.31 2.45 -1.82
N ILE A 194 -4.25 2.65 -0.88
CA ILE A 194 -5.03 3.89 -0.80
C ILE A 194 -4.12 5.06 -0.41
N ARG A 195 -3.25 4.91 0.60
CA ARG A 195 -2.31 5.97 1.02
C ARG A 195 -1.42 6.42 -0.14
N ASN A 196 -0.89 5.48 -0.91
CA ASN A 196 -0.10 5.81 -2.08
C ASN A 196 -0.88 6.64 -3.09
N CYS A 197 -2.19 6.41 -3.24
CA CYS A 197 -3.01 7.16 -4.18
C CYS A 197 -3.32 8.57 -3.68
N VAL A 198 -3.64 8.68 -2.38
CA VAL A 198 -4.13 9.89 -1.76
C VAL A 198 -3.00 10.85 -1.38
N TYR A 199 -1.96 10.34 -0.72
CA TYR A 199 -0.86 11.14 -0.19
C TYR A 199 0.32 11.16 -1.16
N GLN A 200 0.18 11.86 -2.28
CA GLN A 200 1.28 12.07 -3.22
C GLN A 200 2.33 13.02 -2.64
N GLY A 201 3.57 12.89 -3.11
CA GLY A 201 4.67 13.81 -2.78
C GLY A 201 5.94 13.12 -2.30
N SER A 202 6.88 13.93 -1.80
CA SER A 202 8.24 13.51 -1.49
C SER A 202 8.33 12.35 -0.50
N LEU A 203 7.41 12.27 0.47
CA LEU A 203 7.38 11.15 1.42
C LEU A 203 6.97 9.84 0.74
N ASN A 204 5.96 9.89 -0.13
CA ASN A 204 5.55 8.70 -0.88
C ASN A 204 6.66 8.23 -1.84
N SER A 205 7.28 9.17 -2.56
CA SER A 205 8.44 8.87 -3.42
C SER A 205 9.62 8.29 -2.62
N LEU A 206 9.87 8.79 -1.40
CA LEU A 206 10.87 8.21 -0.49
C LEU A 206 10.54 6.76 -0.15
N LEU A 207 9.29 6.44 0.23
CA LEU A 207 8.89 5.07 0.55
C LEU A 207 9.12 4.13 -0.64
N ILE A 208 8.78 4.56 -1.87
CA ILE A 208 9.02 3.79 -3.09
C ILE A 208 10.50 3.51 -3.27
N GLU A 209 11.33 4.55 -3.14
CA GLU A 209 12.76 4.45 -3.34
C GLU A 209 13.41 3.48 -2.34
N VAL A 210 13.14 3.65 -1.03
CA VAL A 210 13.75 2.81 0.00
C VAL A 210 13.18 1.39 0.02
N ASN A 211 11.97 1.18 -0.50
CA ASN A 211 11.42 -0.16 -0.70
C ASN A 211 12.24 -0.99 -1.70
N ASN A 212 12.97 -0.34 -2.62
CA ASN A 212 13.87 -1.01 -3.56
C ASN A 212 15.29 -1.25 -2.98
N ASN A 213 15.55 -0.88 -1.72
CA ASN A 213 16.84 -1.15 -1.07
C ASN A 213 17.06 -2.67 -0.94
N THR A 214 18.18 -3.18 -1.47
CA THR A 214 18.48 -4.61 -1.55
C THR A 214 18.61 -5.28 -0.17
N LYS A 215 19.14 -4.58 0.84
CA LYS A 215 19.21 -5.08 2.21
C LYS A 215 17.82 -5.16 2.84
N TRP A 216 16.96 -4.17 2.58
CA TRP A 216 15.56 -4.23 2.99
C TRP A 216 14.82 -5.39 2.31
N ARG A 217 15.00 -5.62 1.01
CA ARG A 217 14.44 -6.80 0.30
C ARG A 217 14.88 -8.12 0.94
N SER A 218 16.16 -8.22 1.28
CA SER A 218 16.71 -9.40 1.97
C SER A 218 16.05 -9.62 3.34
N LEU A 219 15.92 -8.57 4.15
CA LEU A 219 15.31 -8.64 5.48
C LEU A 219 13.79 -8.88 5.44
N PHE A 220 13.12 -8.34 4.43
CA PHE A 220 11.68 -8.54 4.22
C PHE A 220 11.37 -9.98 3.78
N GLY A 221 12.28 -10.60 3.03
CA GLY A 221 12.18 -12.00 2.59
C GLY A 221 11.70 -12.19 1.15
N THR A 222 11.51 -11.11 0.38
CA THR A 222 11.20 -11.16 -1.06
C THR A 222 12.11 -10.22 -1.84
N ALA A 223 12.60 -10.69 -2.99
CA ALA A 223 13.44 -9.87 -3.87
C ALA A 223 12.64 -8.75 -4.54
N GLU A 224 11.42 -9.06 -4.96
CA GLU A 224 10.52 -8.11 -5.64
C GLU A 224 9.59 -7.41 -4.64
N PRO A 225 9.20 -6.15 -4.92
CA PRO A 225 8.15 -5.45 -4.19
C PRO A 225 6.82 -6.18 -4.12
N ASP A 226 6.15 -6.07 -2.97
CA ASP A 226 4.83 -6.65 -2.78
C ASP A 226 3.79 -5.89 -3.64
N PRO A 227 3.06 -6.56 -4.55
CA PRO A 227 2.01 -5.93 -5.36
C PRO A 227 0.86 -5.29 -4.56
N ARG A 228 0.72 -5.64 -3.27
CA ARG A 228 -0.25 -5.08 -2.31
C ARG A 228 0.36 -4.01 -1.40
N MET A 229 1.64 -3.66 -1.60
CA MET A 229 2.38 -2.63 -0.87
C MET A 229 2.47 -2.84 0.65
N ARG A 230 2.36 -4.09 1.11
CA ARG A 230 2.49 -4.42 2.55
C ARG A 230 3.89 -4.07 3.06
N ASP A 231 4.90 -4.33 2.24
CA ASP A 231 6.29 -3.93 2.46
C ASP A 231 6.47 -2.43 2.69
N MET A 232 5.85 -1.58 1.87
CA MET A 232 5.88 -0.13 2.05
C MET A 232 5.17 0.33 3.32
N GLU A 233 4.08 -0.35 3.71
CA GLU A 233 3.40 -0.04 4.97
C GLU A 233 4.33 -0.27 6.17
N TYR A 234 5.12 -1.35 6.16
CA TYR A 234 6.07 -1.61 7.24
C TYR A 234 7.20 -0.56 7.28
N ILE A 235 7.72 -0.11 6.14
CA ILE A 235 8.67 1.02 6.12
C ILE A 235 8.03 2.25 6.79
N LEU A 236 6.80 2.59 6.39
CA LEU A 236 6.07 3.72 6.96
C LEU A 236 5.81 3.55 8.47
N ARG A 237 5.51 2.33 8.93
CA ARG A 237 5.38 2.00 10.36
C ARG A 237 6.68 2.27 11.11
N GLY A 238 7.80 1.76 10.62
CA GLY A 238 9.11 1.97 11.25
C GLY A 238 9.45 3.45 11.42
N LEU A 239 9.22 4.25 10.37
CA LEU A 239 9.49 5.69 10.37
C LEU A 239 8.51 6.50 11.22
N SER A 240 7.23 6.10 11.28
CA SER A 240 6.19 6.88 11.97
C SER A 240 6.04 6.54 13.45
N LEU A 241 6.22 5.27 13.82
CA LEU A 241 6.16 4.84 15.22
C LEU A 241 7.43 5.22 15.99
N ASN A 242 8.55 5.47 15.30
CA ASN A 242 9.74 6.11 15.87
C ASN A 242 9.52 7.63 16.07
N SER A 243 8.43 8.01 16.74
CA SER A 243 8.11 9.41 17.05
C SER A 243 8.04 9.63 18.55
N GLU A 244 8.43 10.83 19.00
CA GLU A 244 8.41 11.18 20.41
C GLU A 244 7.01 11.02 21.03
N ASN A 245 5.96 11.24 20.24
CA ASN A 245 4.59 11.04 20.68
C ASN A 245 4.33 9.60 21.11
N ILE A 246 4.78 8.60 20.35
CA ILE A 246 4.59 7.19 20.74
C ILE A 246 5.53 6.79 21.88
N LEU A 247 6.77 7.29 21.85
CA LEU A 247 7.78 6.90 22.84
C LEU A 247 7.59 7.54 24.22
N ARG A 248 6.87 8.67 24.32
CA ARG A 248 6.68 9.41 25.59
C ARG A 248 5.25 9.44 26.11
N HIS A 249 4.26 9.07 25.29
CA HIS A 249 2.87 9.04 25.74
C HIS A 249 2.62 7.86 26.70
N THR A 250 1.72 8.04 27.66
CA THR A 250 1.41 7.01 28.65
C THR A 250 -0.06 6.60 28.57
N GLY A 251 -0.30 5.29 28.47
CA GLY A 251 -1.63 4.71 28.43
C GLY A 251 -2.38 4.90 27.11
N GLY A 252 -3.42 4.10 26.90
CA GLY A 252 -4.26 4.15 25.70
C GLY A 252 -3.85 3.21 24.58
N SER A 253 -4.66 3.22 23.52
CA SER A 253 -4.43 2.50 22.26
C SER A 253 -4.37 3.52 21.13
N ILE A 254 -3.54 3.24 20.13
CA ILE A 254 -3.56 4.00 18.87
C ILE A 254 -4.45 3.29 17.84
N SER A 255 -5.01 4.05 16.88
CA SER A 255 -5.39 3.48 15.60
C SER A 255 -4.19 3.60 14.67
N LEU A 256 -3.64 2.47 14.26
CA LEU A 256 -2.46 2.44 13.38
C LEU A 256 -2.80 3.11 12.05
N LYS A 257 -3.98 2.81 11.48
CA LYS A 257 -4.43 3.42 10.24
C LYS A 257 -4.46 4.94 10.34
N LYS A 258 -5.04 5.48 11.41
CA LYS A 258 -5.10 6.93 11.64
C LYS A 258 -3.70 7.53 11.75
N HIS A 259 -2.83 6.93 12.58
CA HIS A 259 -1.45 7.39 12.78
C HIS A 259 -0.66 7.44 11.47
N LEU A 260 -0.72 6.39 10.65
CA LEU A 260 -0.03 6.33 9.36
C LEU A 260 -0.59 7.34 8.36
N ASN A 261 -1.91 7.56 8.35
CA ASN A 261 -2.56 8.55 7.49
C ASN A 261 -2.15 9.98 7.86
N GLU A 262 -2.15 10.32 9.15
CA GLU A 262 -1.69 11.62 9.66
C GLU A 262 -0.19 11.85 9.38
N PHE A 263 0.62 10.80 9.50
CA PHE A 263 2.04 10.89 9.18
C PHE A 263 2.28 11.19 7.69
N MET A 264 1.54 10.52 6.79
CA MET A 264 1.61 10.75 5.35
C MET A 264 1.09 12.13 4.94
N GLY A 265 0.00 12.60 5.56
CA GLY A 265 -0.60 13.92 5.30
C GLY A 265 0.21 15.10 5.84
N SER A 266 1.19 14.86 6.72
CA SER A 266 1.96 15.93 7.34
C SER A 266 2.86 16.67 6.34
N LYS A 267 2.59 17.97 6.14
CA LYS A 267 3.43 18.87 5.35
C LYS A 267 4.86 18.97 5.87
N ILE A 268 5.04 18.95 7.19
CA ILE A 268 6.36 18.99 7.83
C ILE A 268 7.17 17.76 7.44
N LYS A 269 6.54 16.57 7.41
CA LYS A 269 7.21 15.32 7.04
C LYS A 269 7.56 15.24 5.55
N ASN A 270 6.87 16.02 4.72
CA ASN A 270 7.15 16.16 3.29
C ASN A 270 8.20 17.23 2.95
N SER A 271 8.76 17.94 3.95
CA SER A 271 9.84 18.92 3.69
C SER A 271 11.14 18.23 3.25
N PRO A 272 11.98 18.86 2.41
CA PRO A 272 13.24 18.28 1.96
C PRO A 272 14.16 17.83 3.10
N GLU A 273 14.22 18.59 4.18
CA GLU A 273 15.03 18.29 5.37
C GLU A 273 14.50 17.05 6.10
N SER A 274 13.18 16.96 6.29
CA SER A 274 12.53 15.79 6.88
C SER A 274 12.77 14.55 6.04
N ILE A 275 12.63 14.64 4.72
CA ILE A 275 12.87 13.53 3.80
C ILE A 275 14.32 13.05 3.84
N ALA A 276 15.29 13.97 3.87
CA ALA A 276 16.70 13.61 4.02
C ALA A 276 16.98 12.91 5.35
N LYS A 277 16.38 13.38 6.44
CA LYS A 277 16.50 12.74 7.77
C LYS A 277 15.91 11.34 7.78
N LEU A 278 14.68 11.17 7.28
CA LEU A 278 13.98 9.87 7.23
C LEU A 278 14.73 8.86 6.35
N ARG A 279 15.26 9.31 5.21
CA ARG A 279 16.12 8.49 4.33
C ARG A 279 17.37 7.99 5.05
N SER A 280 18.07 8.89 5.73
CA SER A 280 19.29 8.57 6.47
C SER A 280 19.01 7.61 7.63
N GLU A 281 17.94 7.86 8.38
CA GLU A 281 17.48 6.98 9.46
C GLU A 281 17.18 5.58 8.94
N PHE A 282 16.37 5.46 7.88
CA PHE A 282 16.01 4.17 7.29
C PHE A 282 17.24 3.40 6.83
N ASN A 283 18.06 4.00 5.97
CA ASN A 283 19.21 3.32 5.39
C ASN A 283 20.20 2.88 6.47
N SER A 284 20.56 3.78 7.41
CA SER A 284 21.50 3.42 8.48
C SER A 284 20.96 2.34 9.42
N THR A 285 19.65 2.32 9.67
CA THR A 285 19.01 1.31 10.51
C THR A 285 18.97 -0.05 9.81
N ILE A 286 18.52 -0.09 8.55
CA ILE A 286 18.47 -1.31 7.75
C ILE A 286 19.86 -1.88 7.49
N ASP A 287 20.84 -1.03 7.19
CA ASP A 287 22.25 -1.42 7.04
C ASP A 287 22.76 -2.11 8.30
N PHE A 288 22.56 -1.49 9.47
CA PHE A 288 23.02 -2.04 10.74
C PHE A 288 22.37 -3.39 11.07
N ILE A 289 21.05 -3.49 10.89
CA ILE A 289 20.30 -4.73 11.18
C ILE A 289 20.77 -5.86 10.27
N GLN A 290 20.91 -5.59 8.97
CA GLN A 290 21.34 -6.60 8.01
C GLN A 290 22.76 -7.08 8.29
N GLU A 291 23.67 -6.18 8.66
CA GLU A 291 25.08 -6.50 8.90
C GLU A 291 25.33 -7.21 10.24
N ASN A 292 24.53 -6.91 11.28
CA ASN A 292 24.84 -7.34 12.65
C ASN A 292 23.80 -8.31 13.27
N ILE A 293 22.54 -8.28 12.83
CA ILE A 293 21.50 -9.21 13.29
C ILE A 293 21.25 -10.31 12.23
N GLY A 294 21.32 -9.94 10.96
CA GLY A 294 21.21 -10.87 9.83
C GLY A 294 19.81 -10.96 9.22
N GLU A 295 19.68 -11.80 8.19
CA GLU A 295 18.48 -11.90 7.33
C GLU A 295 17.20 -12.31 8.07
N ASN A 296 17.32 -12.94 9.24
CA ASN A 296 16.17 -13.41 10.02
C ASN A 296 15.67 -12.39 11.05
N ALA A 297 16.20 -11.14 11.07
CA ALA A 297 15.93 -10.16 12.11
C ALA A 297 14.44 -9.81 12.31
N PHE A 298 13.62 -9.95 11.25
CA PHE A 298 12.19 -9.63 11.28
C PHE A 298 11.26 -10.85 11.28
N PHE A 299 11.82 -12.05 11.50
CA PHE A 299 11.06 -13.29 11.57
C PHE A 299 10.81 -13.72 13.02
N ASN A 300 9.73 -14.47 13.23
CA ASN A 300 9.41 -15.04 14.54
C ASN A 300 9.84 -16.52 14.63
N VAL A 301 9.76 -17.12 15.80
CA VAL A 301 10.03 -18.54 16.04
C VAL A 301 8.77 -19.35 16.30
N THR A 302 8.82 -20.61 15.90
CA THR A 302 7.91 -21.65 16.38
C THR A 302 8.37 -22.11 17.77
N LEU A 303 7.42 -22.33 18.67
CA LEU A 303 7.68 -22.80 20.04
C LEU A 303 7.88 -24.32 20.14
N THR A 304 8.43 -24.94 19.10
CA THR A 304 8.85 -26.34 19.16
C THR A 304 10.08 -26.50 20.05
N THR A 305 10.45 -27.74 20.39
CA THR A 305 11.69 -28.04 21.10
C THR A 305 12.65 -28.78 20.15
N PRO A 306 13.73 -28.16 19.64
CA PRO A 306 14.15 -26.76 19.84
C PRO A 306 13.30 -25.74 19.03
N PRO A 307 13.28 -24.46 19.42
CA PRO A 307 12.62 -23.41 18.65
C PRO A 307 13.22 -23.29 17.27
N LYS A 308 12.40 -22.99 16.27
CA LYS A 308 12.85 -22.82 14.88
C LYS A 308 12.31 -21.54 14.28
N ILE A 309 13.14 -20.84 13.52
CA ILE A 309 12.75 -19.65 12.78
C ILE A 309 11.63 -20.01 11.79
N ARG A 310 10.54 -19.26 11.87
CA ARG A 310 9.44 -19.28 10.91
C ARG A 310 9.68 -18.12 9.95
N ARG A 311 10.10 -18.42 8.72
CA ARG A 311 10.43 -17.43 7.68
C ARG A 311 9.18 -16.76 7.11
N ARG A 312 8.51 -15.99 7.95
CA ARG A 312 7.43 -15.06 7.62
C ARG A 312 7.72 -13.76 8.34
N PHE A 313 7.64 -12.67 7.60
CA PHE A 313 7.82 -11.33 8.14
C PHE A 313 6.79 -11.10 9.26
N TYR A 314 7.25 -10.71 10.44
CA TYR A 314 6.40 -10.57 11.62
C TYR A 314 6.29 -9.10 12.03
N PRO A 315 5.13 -8.44 11.82
CA PRO A 315 5.00 -6.98 11.89
C PRO A 315 5.47 -6.33 13.20
N THR A 316 5.06 -6.87 14.34
CA THR A 316 5.39 -6.30 15.66
C THR A 316 6.84 -6.59 16.07
N VAL A 317 7.46 -7.65 15.55
CA VAL A 317 8.90 -7.89 15.70
C VAL A 317 9.67 -6.84 14.88
N PHE A 318 9.24 -6.59 13.64
CA PHE A 318 9.81 -5.51 12.84
C PHE A 318 9.71 -4.16 13.54
N ASP A 319 8.53 -3.76 14.03
CA ASP A 319 8.35 -2.50 14.75
C ASP A 319 9.36 -2.40 15.92
N ALA A 320 9.45 -3.46 16.73
CA ALA A 320 10.32 -3.49 17.89
C ALA A 320 11.81 -3.34 17.51
N VAL A 321 12.28 -4.15 16.56
CA VAL A 321 13.70 -4.21 16.17
C VAL A 321 14.11 -2.94 15.43
N TYR A 322 13.32 -2.50 14.45
CA TYR A 322 13.63 -1.30 13.69
C TYR A 322 13.74 -0.07 14.60
N ILE A 323 12.71 0.18 15.42
CA ILE A 323 12.64 1.39 16.26
C ILE A 323 13.73 1.35 17.33
N ALA A 324 13.93 0.22 18.00
CA ALA A 324 14.99 0.08 19.01
C ALA A 324 16.39 0.28 18.39
N THR A 325 16.62 -0.25 17.19
CA THR A 325 17.91 -0.05 16.49
C THR A 325 18.12 1.42 16.14
N ALA A 326 17.10 2.09 15.60
CA ALA A 326 17.19 3.51 15.25
C ALA A 326 17.51 4.37 16.49
N ILE A 327 16.85 4.10 17.62
CA ILE A 327 17.12 4.74 18.91
C ILE A 327 18.56 4.46 19.36
N ALA A 328 19.01 3.20 19.32
CA ALA A 328 20.36 2.82 19.74
C ALA A 328 21.46 3.48 18.89
N LEU A 329 21.25 3.60 17.57
CA LEU A 329 22.17 4.29 16.67
C LEU A 329 22.26 5.78 16.99
N ASN A 330 21.14 6.44 17.29
CA ASN A 330 21.15 7.84 17.70
C ASN A 330 21.83 8.02 19.06
N TYR A 331 21.50 7.18 20.05
CA TYR A 331 22.15 7.18 21.36
C TYR A 331 23.67 6.99 21.25
N SER A 332 24.12 6.07 20.41
CA SER A 332 25.54 5.81 20.15
C SER A 332 26.26 7.03 19.56
N LYS A 333 25.62 7.74 18.62
CA LYS A 333 26.15 8.98 18.03
C LYS A 333 26.26 10.10 19.06
N GLU A 334 25.24 10.29 19.89
CA GLU A 334 25.18 11.35 20.91
C GLU A 334 26.16 11.10 22.07
N SER A 335 26.19 9.87 22.58
CA SER A 335 27.08 9.46 23.68
C SER A 335 28.51 9.18 23.26
N LYS A 336 28.79 9.14 21.94
CA LYS A 336 30.06 8.71 21.34
C LYS A 336 30.52 7.32 21.82
N SER A 337 29.58 6.47 22.22
CA SER A 337 29.84 5.12 22.71
C SER A 337 29.39 4.10 21.67
N PRO A 338 30.27 3.21 21.17
CA PRO A 338 29.92 2.26 20.13
C PRO A 338 28.92 1.22 20.65
N ILE A 339 28.01 0.77 19.78
CA ILE A 339 27.08 -0.32 20.08
C ILE A 339 27.87 -1.63 20.17
N ASN A 340 27.60 -2.43 21.20
CA ASN A 340 28.13 -3.79 21.28
C ASN A 340 27.40 -4.71 20.28
N THR A 341 28.09 -5.10 19.22
CA THR A 341 27.55 -5.95 18.14
C THR A 341 27.75 -7.44 18.35
N ILE A 342 28.44 -7.86 19.42
CA ILE A 342 28.78 -9.28 19.67
C ILE A 342 27.50 -10.10 19.87
N ASP A 343 27.32 -11.20 19.13
CA ASP A 343 26.21 -12.14 19.30
C ASP A 343 24.80 -11.51 19.20
N LEU A 344 24.62 -10.42 18.46
CA LEU A 344 23.30 -9.77 18.31
C LEU A 344 22.24 -10.72 17.72
N GLU A 345 22.60 -11.57 16.75
CA GLU A 345 21.69 -12.59 16.20
C GLU A 345 21.23 -13.58 17.28
N ALA A 346 22.15 -14.06 18.12
CA ALA A 346 21.81 -15.01 19.20
C ALA A 346 20.96 -14.34 20.29
N ARG A 347 21.27 -13.08 20.64
CA ARG A 347 20.47 -12.28 21.58
C ARG A 347 19.05 -12.06 21.07
N MET A 348 18.90 -11.75 19.78
CA MET A 348 17.60 -11.65 19.11
C MET A 348 16.83 -12.98 19.15
N PHE A 349 17.49 -14.09 18.81
CA PHE A 349 16.86 -15.42 18.84
C PHE A 349 16.35 -15.79 20.24
N ASN A 350 17.12 -15.51 21.29
CA ASN A 350 16.70 -15.74 22.68
C ASN A 350 15.51 -14.85 23.07
N LEU A 351 15.52 -13.57 22.67
CA LEU A 351 14.42 -12.64 22.96
C LEU A 351 13.08 -13.10 22.35
N LEU A 352 13.09 -13.73 21.16
CA LEU A 352 11.88 -14.27 20.53
C LEU A 352 11.19 -15.39 21.37
N THR A 353 11.92 -15.96 22.33
CA THR A 353 11.41 -16.97 23.27
C THR A 353 11.06 -16.42 24.65
N ASP A 354 11.38 -15.15 24.94
CA ASP A 354 11.07 -14.48 26.21
C ASP A 354 9.54 -14.31 26.39
N PRO A 355 8.94 -14.82 27.47
CA PRO A 355 7.49 -14.74 27.67
C PRO A 355 6.93 -13.31 27.67
N ASP A 356 7.64 -12.36 28.28
CA ASP A 356 7.17 -10.97 28.34
C ASP A 356 7.23 -10.31 26.96
N PHE A 357 8.34 -10.49 26.22
CA PHE A 357 8.45 -9.98 24.85
C PHE A 357 7.34 -10.54 23.97
N ARG A 358 7.05 -11.84 24.11
CA ARG A 358 5.97 -12.50 23.37
C ARG A 358 4.60 -11.90 23.68
N ASN A 359 4.31 -11.57 24.94
CA ASN A 359 3.05 -10.92 25.31
C ASN A 359 2.88 -9.58 24.57
N HIS A 360 3.94 -8.77 24.49
CA HIS A 360 3.90 -7.47 23.81
C HIS A 360 3.76 -7.54 22.28
N ILE A 361 4.16 -8.66 21.64
CA ILE A 361 4.10 -8.81 20.17
C ILE A 361 2.88 -9.61 19.67
N VAL A 362 2.11 -10.25 20.56
CA VAL A 362 0.96 -11.11 20.20
C VAL A 362 -0.40 -10.49 20.52
N SER A 363 -0.56 -9.86 21.69
CA SER A 363 -1.86 -9.41 22.19
C SER A 363 -1.86 -7.92 22.50
N GLY A 364 -2.95 -7.20 22.19
CA GLY A 364 -3.06 -5.77 22.46
C GLY A 364 -1.94 -5.00 21.77
N THR A 365 -1.61 -5.38 20.54
CA THR A 365 -0.43 -4.92 19.79
C THR A 365 -0.44 -3.41 19.51
N MET A 366 -1.62 -2.79 19.59
CA MET A 366 -1.86 -1.36 19.44
C MET A 366 -1.94 -0.58 20.76
N LEU A 367 -1.86 -1.26 21.91
CA LEU A 367 -1.71 -0.61 23.20
C LEU A 367 -0.33 0.04 23.27
N ILE A 368 -0.27 1.32 23.67
CA ILE A 368 0.99 2.06 23.77
C ILE A 368 1.98 1.35 24.69
N GLU A 369 1.48 0.76 25.79
CA GLU A 369 2.29 -0.06 26.71
C GLU A 369 2.96 -1.25 26.00
N ASN A 370 2.26 -1.93 25.09
CA ASN A 370 2.82 -3.06 24.36
C ASN A 370 3.76 -2.62 23.23
N ILE A 371 3.51 -1.46 22.61
CA ILE A 371 4.43 -0.85 21.64
C ILE A 371 5.74 -0.48 22.32
N GLN A 372 5.67 0.22 23.45
CA GLN A 372 6.83 0.61 24.23
C GLN A 372 7.53 -0.61 24.82
N GLY A 373 6.78 -1.56 25.40
CA GLY A 373 7.31 -2.77 26.02
C GLY A 373 8.14 -3.61 25.07
N ARG A 374 7.67 -3.84 23.83
CA ARG A 374 8.46 -4.58 22.82
C ARG A 374 9.73 -3.82 22.40
N ILE A 375 9.66 -2.50 22.23
CA ILE A 375 10.83 -1.66 21.88
C ILE A 375 11.87 -1.68 23.01
N PHE A 376 11.43 -1.46 24.25
CA PHE A 376 12.32 -1.37 25.41
C PHE A 376 13.00 -2.70 25.74
N LYS A 377 12.29 -3.82 25.56
CA LYS A 377 12.89 -5.16 25.65
C LYS A 377 14.03 -5.34 24.63
N VAL A 378 13.84 -4.91 23.38
CA VAL A 378 14.92 -4.95 22.37
C VAL A 378 16.08 -4.03 22.78
N LEU A 379 15.81 -2.78 23.17
CA LEU A 379 16.84 -1.83 23.61
C LEU A 379 17.72 -2.40 24.74
N LYS A 380 17.08 -3.03 25.73
CA LYS A 380 17.77 -3.63 26.86
C LYS A 380 18.57 -4.86 26.45
N GLU A 381 17.95 -5.85 25.80
CA GLU A 381 18.58 -7.15 25.58
C GLU A 381 19.59 -7.13 24.42
N LEU A 382 19.34 -6.34 23.36
CA LEU A 382 20.26 -6.24 22.23
C LEU A 382 21.31 -5.13 22.43
N TYR A 383 20.95 -4.00 23.03
CA TYR A 383 21.85 -2.84 23.07
C TYR A 383 22.33 -2.45 24.47
N GLY A 384 21.78 -3.05 25.53
CA GLY A 384 22.12 -2.69 26.91
C GLY A 384 21.66 -1.29 27.30
N ILE A 385 20.72 -0.71 26.55
CA ILE A 385 20.22 0.65 26.78
C ILE A 385 18.96 0.57 27.62
N GLN A 386 18.95 1.26 28.76
CA GLN A 386 17.74 1.52 29.53
C GLN A 386 17.12 2.84 29.05
N TYR A 387 15.99 2.73 28.37
CA TYR A 387 15.19 3.89 27.98
C TYR A 387 14.19 4.13 29.11
N GLN A 388 14.29 5.28 29.79
CA GLN A 388 13.37 5.71 30.85
C GLN A 388 12.32 6.66 30.30
#